data_AF-A0A8C3AHC3-F1
#
_entry.id   AF-A0A8C3AHC3-F1
#
_cell.length_a   1.000
_cell.length_b   1.000
_cell.length_c   1.000
_cell.angle_alpha   90.00
_cell.angle_beta   90.00
_cell.angle_gamma   90.00
#
_symmetry.space_group_name_H-M   'P 1'
#
loop_
_entity.id
_entity.type
_entity.pdbx_description
1 polymer ?
#
loop_
_entity_poly.entity_id
_entity_poly.type
_entity_poly.pdbx_seq_one_letter_code
_entity_poly.pdbx_strand_id
1 'polypeptide(L)'
;MAKPLLKIQRYFRRKPIRFFSLILLYLTAGSLVFLHSGFVGDSSPGARGGRNSVVASEMGSRTSMAGARGLGIMSRVFKETRRSGRRYGPPWMKRARQEGQEVVRRGGDYTNNWNRALKGRSAKDADNGRAKYFGCYIDDTQRRALRGVSFFDYKKMTVFRCQDNCAERGYMYAGLEFGAECYCGHKIQAPNASDSECNMECKGEKSNLCGGANRLSIYRLELSQESARRYGSAIFKGCFHRPDNVSLALPFSAVIQNMSVDKCVDMCTEREKTLAILAGDRCLCGFPTPLFSLHEPEDEGMCLHRCHGEEFESCEDDEYFVVYQTQVQDNRCMDRHFLPTRAKQLVALASFPGAGNTWARHLIELATGFYTGSYYFDGSLYNKGFKGERDHWRSGRTVCIKTHESGKKEIESFDSSVLMIRNPYKALMAEFNRKYGGHIGFASQAHWKGKEWPEFVKNYAPWWASHTLDWLNYGKVVHVVHFENVKRDLFSQLKGMVQFLGLKVSEDRLLCVEGQKDGNFKRSGLRKLEYDPYTPEMRANINELIRTVDAVLRKRNMSGVPEDYMPR
;
A
#
# COMPACT_ATOMS: atom_id res chain seq x y z
N MET A 1 30.30 -30.35 33.60
CA MET A 1 29.09 -29.58 33.96
C MET A 1 29.48 -28.17 34.43
N ALA A 2 29.68 -27.20 33.51
CA ALA A 2 30.05 -25.82 33.92
C ALA A 2 29.88 -24.76 32.80
N LYS A 3 28.95 -24.95 31.84
CA LYS A 3 28.70 -23.98 30.76
C LYS A 3 27.33 -23.27 30.77
N PRO A 4 26.25 -23.76 31.45
CA PRO A 4 24.99 -23.01 31.48
C PRO A 4 24.94 -21.92 32.56
N LEU A 5 25.71 -22.04 33.65
CA LEU A 5 25.69 -21.09 34.78
C LEU A 5 26.29 -19.71 34.44
N LEU A 6 27.30 -19.66 33.56
CA LEU A 6 27.96 -18.39 33.17
C LEU A 6 27.11 -17.53 32.22
N LYS A 7 26.19 -18.12 31.44
CA LYS A 7 25.26 -17.36 30.59
C LYS A 7 24.15 -16.70 31.40
N ILE A 8 23.72 -17.34 32.48
CA ILE A 8 22.70 -16.80 33.39
C ILE A 8 23.28 -15.62 34.18
N GLN A 9 24.52 -15.73 34.68
CA GLN A 9 25.20 -14.62 35.37
C GLN A 9 25.36 -13.34 34.52
N ARG A 10 25.56 -13.46 33.20
CA ARG A 10 25.66 -12.29 32.29
C ARG A 10 24.29 -11.65 31.96
N TYR A 11 23.20 -12.40 32.07
CA TYR A 11 21.86 -11.86 31.90
C TYR A 11 21.43 -11.00 33.11
N PHE A 12 21.83 -11.41 34.32
CA PHE A 12 21.50 -10.72 35.57
C PHE A 12 22.20 -9.36 35.77
N ARG A 13 23.29 -9.07 35.06
CA ARG A 13 24.01 -7.78 35.21
C ARG A 13 23.48 -6.62 34.35
N ARG A 14 22.58 -6.85 33.39
CA ARG A 14 22.17 -5.79 32.42
C ARG A 14 20.82 -5.12 32.67
N LYS A 15 19.91 -5.68 33.48
CA LYS A 15 18.60 -5.06 33.79
C LYS A 15 18.05 -5.50 35.16
N PRO A 16 18.50 -4.93 36.29
CA PRO A 16 17.98 -5.31 37.62
C PRO A 16 16.50 -4.92 37.78
N ILE A 17 16.09 -3.76 37.25
CA ILE A 17 14.76 -3.20 37.51
C ILE A 17 13.63 -4.08 36.96
N ARG A 18 13.73 -4.60 35.73
CA ARG A 18 12.61 -5.32 35.09
C ARG A 18 12.33 -6.71 35.65
N PHE A 19 13.34 -7.38 36.22
CA PHE A 19 13.17 -8.72 36.79
C PHE A 19 12.50 -8.64 38.17
N PHE A 20 12.88 -7.65 38.99
CA PHE A 20 12.20 -7.37 40.26
C PHE A 20 10.77 -6.84 40.05
N SER A 21 10.51 -6.04 39.00
CA SER A 21 9.14 -5.62 38.65
C SER A 21 8.22 -6.79 38.34
N LEU A 22 8.72 -7.81 37.62
CA LEU A 22 7.95 -8.99 37.26
C LEU A 22 7.68 -9.91 38.46
N ILE A 23 8.66 -10.04 39.38
CA ILE A 23 8.47 -10.79 40.63
C ILE A 23 7.50 -10.06 41.57
N LEU A 24 7.56 -8.73 41.65
CA LEU A 24 6.62 -7.92 42.44
C LEU A 24 5.20 -8.00 41.85
N LEU A 25 5.05 -7.93 40.52
CA LEU A 25 3.77 -8.16 39.84
C LEU A 25 3.23 -9.58 40.06
N TYR A 26 4.10 -10.59 40.09
CA TYR A 26 3.70 -11.98 40.34
C TYR A 26 3.28 -12.21 41.80
N LEU A 27 3.96 -11.58 42.77
CA LEU A 27 3.60 -11.64 44.19
C LEU A 27 2.33 -10.85 44.53
N THR A 28 2.12 -9.69 43.89
CA THR A 28 0.90 -8.88 44.05
C THR A 28 -0.31 -9.53 43.36
N ALA A 29 -0.13 -10.16 42.21
CA ALA A 29 -1.18 -10.95 41.54
C ALA A 29 -1.53 -12.23 42.32
N GLY A 30 -0.55 -12.89 42.93
CA GLY A 30 -0.78 -14.04 43.82
C GLY A 30 -1.54 -13.68 45.11
N SER A 31 -1.40 -12.44 45.57
CA SER A 31 -2.09 -11.93 46.77
C SER A 31 -3.57 -11.58 46.51
N LEU A 32 -3.95 -11.29 45.26
CA LEU A 32 -5.35 -11.06 44.86
C LEU A 32 -6.16 -12.36 44.70
N VAL A 33 -5.49 -13.49 44.43
CA VAL A 33 -6.16 -14.80 44.30
C VAL A 33 -6.44 -15.44 45.67
N PHE A 34 -5.75 -15.01 46.73
CA PHE A 34 -5.99 -15.44 48.11
C PHE A 34 -6.96 -14.54 48.91
N LEU A 35 -7.45 -13.44 48.32
CA LEU A 35 -8.49 -12.57 48.93
C LEU A 35 -9.91 -12.83 48.40
N HIS A 36 -10.08 -13.74 47.43
CA HIS A 36 -11.41 -14.16 46.94
C HIS A 36 -11.79 -15.60 47.31
N SER A 37 -10.99 -16.27 48.15
CA SER A 37 -11.23 -17.64 48.60
C SER A 37 -10.97 -17.76 50.10
N GLY A 38 -11.83 -17.13 50.91
CA GLY A 38 -11.75 -17.19 52.37
C GLY A 38 -13.12 -17.10 53.03
N PHE A 39 -13.67 -18.26 53.36
CA PHE A 39 -14.65 -18.55 54.42
C PHE A 39 -16.03 -17.87 54.36
N VAL A 40 -17.05 -18.66 53.98
CA VAL A 40 -18.31 -18.68 54.74
C VAL A 40 -18.52 -20.12 55.21
N GLY A 41 -18.20 -20.33 56.48
CA GLY A 41 -18.62 -21.49 57.25
C GLY A 41 -20.09 -21.34 57.64
N ASP A 42 -20.80 -22.44 57.53
CA ASP A 42 -22.20 -22.60 57.87
C ASP A 42 -22.35 -22.76 59.38
N SER A 43 -23.06 -21.84 60.07
CA SER A 43 -23.65 -22.07 61.40
C SER A 43 -24.67 -20.98 61.74
N SER A 44 -25.96 -21.32 61.76
CA SER A 44 -26.90 -20.73 62.74
C SER A 44 -28.19 -21.54 62.83
N PRO A 45 -28.56 -22.03 64.03
CA PRO A 45 -29.89 -22.54 64.31
C PRO A 45 -30.82 -21.43 64.83
N GLY A 46 -32.09 -21.48 64.39
CA GLY A 46 -33.30 -21.16 65.16
C GLY A 46 -33.45 -19.78 65.81
N ALA A 47 -34.45 -19.00 65.34
CA ALA A 47 -35.73 -18.78 66.05
C ALA A 47 -36.39 -17.41 65.75
N ARG A 48 -37.72 -17.49 65.52
CA ARG A 48 -38.78 -16.48 65.76
C ARG A 48 -38.94 -15.27 64.81
N GLY A 49 -40.01 -15.36 64.01
CA GLY A 49 -41.15 -14.45 64.19
C GLY A 49 -41.51 -13.51 63.03
N GLY A 50 -42.67 -13.76 62.39
CA GLY A 50 -43.60 -12.68 62.02
C GLY A 50 -43.90 -12.40 60.54
N ARG A 51 -45.06 -12.92 60.09
CA ARG A 51 -46.07 -12.33 59.18
C ARG A 51 -45.78 -12.13 57.66
N ASN A 52 -46.60 -12.83 56.86
CA ASN A 52 -47.44 -12.43 55.70
C ASN A 52 -46.82 -11.48 54.64
N SER A 53 -46.94 -11.69 53.31
CA SER A 53 -47.99 -12.32 52.50
C SER A 53 -47.62 -12.32 51.00
N VAL A 54 -48.36 -13.13 50.21
CA VAL A 54 -48.61 -13.07 48.73
C VAL A 54 -47.56 -13.79 47.84
N VAL A 55 -47.76 -15.07 47.48
CA VAL A 55 -48.49 -15.65 46.30
C VAL A 55 -47.73 -15.39 44.98
N ALA A 56 -46.94 -16.36 44.47
CA ALA A 56 -47.26 -17.48 43.53
C ALA A 56 -46.76 -17.15 42.09
N SER A 57 -46.38 -18.05 41.19
CA SER A 57 -46.36 -19.52 41.17
C SER A 57 -45.31 -20.00 40.14
N GLU A 58 -44.79 -21.20 40.44
CA GLU A 58 -44.42 -22.34 39.58
C GLU A 58 -43.47 -22.20 38.36
N MET A 59 -42.37 -22.97 38.29
CA MET A 59 -42.20 -24.44 38.09
C MET A 59 -42.35 -24.81 36.58
N GLY A 60 -41.49 -25.60 35.94
CA GLY A 60 -40.61 -26.62 36.48
C GLY A 60 -39.57 -27.17 35.51
N SER A 61 -38.79 -28.05 36.13
CA SER A 61 -37.62 -28.80 35.70
C SER A 61 -37.96 -30.11 34.99
N ARG A 62 -37.00 -30.67 34.23
CA ARG A 62 -36.66 -32.11 34.09
C ARG A 62 -35.39 -32.24 33.21
N THR A 63 -34.18 -32.60 33.67
CA THR A 63 -33.59 -33.94 34.06
C THR A 63 -33.98 -35.09 33.12
N SER A 64 -33.14 -36.03 32.65
CA SER A 64 -31.92 -36.73 33.14
C SER A 64 -31.20 -37.43 31.94
N MET A 65 -29.87 -37.59 31.85
CA MET A 65 -29.00 -38.69 32.37
C MET A 65 -29.50 -40.13 32.08
N ALA A 66 -28.73 -41.19 31.79
CA ALA A 66 -27.30 -41.51 31.67
C ALA A 66 -27.15 -42.94 31.09
N GLY A 67 -26.06 -43.29 30.38
CA GLY A 67 -25.06 -44.31 30.81
C GLY A 67 -25.21 -45.68 30.12
N ALA A 68 -24.26 -46.62 30.02
CA ALA A 68 -22.79 -46.68 30.16
C ALA A 68 -22.34 -48.14 29.82
N ARG A 69 -21.01 -48.35 29.68
CA ARG A 69 -20.20 -49.63 29.65
C ARG A 69 -19.93 -50.22 28.24
N GLY A 70 -18.73 -50.66 27.85
CA GLY A 70 -17.41 -50.83 28.50
C GLY A 70 -16.61 -51.98 27.82
N LEU A 71 -15.26 -51.95 27.92
CA LEU A 71 -14.20 -52.93 27.51
C LEU A 71 -13.59 -52.77 26.09
N GLY A 72 -12.28 -52.65 25.84
CA GLY A 72 -11.11 -52.66 26.73
C GLY A 72 -9.75 -52.38 26.01
N ILE A 73 -8.76 -51.97 26.83
CA ILE A 73 -7.32 -52.32 26.83
C ILE A 73 -6.39 -51.85 25.67
N MET A 74 -5.57 -50.81 25.92
CA MET A 74 -4.07 -50.83 26.01
C MET A 74 -3.48 -49.41 26.12
N SER A 75 -2.35 -49.32 26.83
CA SER A 75 -1.72 -48.13 27.41
C SER A 75 -0.54 -47.54 26.60
N ARG A 76 -0.15 -46.29 26.97
CA ARG A 76 1.20 -45.65 26.90
C ARG A 76 1.70 -45.17 25.52
N VAL A 77 1.91 -43.87 25.28
CA VAL A 77 2.99 -42.93 25.72
C VAL A 77 4.24 -42.92 24.81
N PHE A 78 4.61 -41.70 24.35
CA PHE A 78 5.82 -41.20 23.66
C PHE A 78 6.20 -41.77 22.28
N LYS A 79 6.25 -40.90 21.25
CA LYS A 79 7.52 -40.36 20.70
C LYS A 79 7.29 -39.45 19.49
N GLU A 80 7.96 -38.32 19.55
CA GLU A 80 8.26 -37.43 18.44
C GLU A 80 9.34 -38.09 17.54
N THR A 81 9.06 -38.20 16.24
CA THR A 81 10.09 -38.48 15.22
C THR A 81 9.79 -37.68 13.96
N ARG A 82 10.76 -36.83 13.60
CA ARG A 82 10.87 -36.19 12.29
C ARG A 82 10.73 -37.21 11.15
N ARG A 83 9.90 -36.90 10.15
CA ARG A 83 10.22 -37.17 8.74
C ARG A 83 9.43 -36.26 7.80
N SER A 84 10.16 -35.79 6.80
CA SER A 84 9.80 -34.88 5.72
C SER A 84 9.01 -35.54 4.59
N GLY A 85 8.13 -34.75 3.95
CA GLY A 85 7.84 -34.84 2.53
C GLY A 85 6.38 -35.12 2.17
N ARG A 86 5.71 -34.23 1.43
CA ARG A 86 5.68 -34.24 -0.06
C ARG A 86 4.66 -33.22 -0.58
N ARG A 87 5.10 -32.34 -1.48
CA ARG A 87 4.24 -31.53 -2.37
C ARG A 87 4.04 -32.32 -3.66
N TYR A 88 2.80 -32.35 -4.15
CA TYR A 88 2.44 -32.82 -5.48
C TYR A 88 2.76 -31.74 -6.52
N GLY A 89 3.42 -32.13 -7.62
CA GLY A 89 3.55 -31.36 -8.85
C GLY A 89 2.99 -32.18 -10.02
N PRO A 90 2.36 -31.56 -11.04
CA PRO A 90 1.76 -32.27 -12.16
C PRO A 90 2.79 -32.76 -13.18
N PRO A 91 2.45 -33.77 -14.01
CA PRO A 91 3.41 -34.63 -14.68
C PRO A 91 3.55 -34.32 -16.17
N TRP A 92 4.59 -33.59 -16.56
CA TRP A 92 5.14 -33.64 -17.92
C TRP A 92 6.61 -33.20 -17.90
N MET A 93 7.51 -34.09 -17.51
CA MET A 93 8.92 -34.03 -17.94
C MET A 93 9.59 -35.34 -17.53
N LYS A 94 9.83 -36.20 -18.51
CA LYS A 94 10.79 -37.30 -18.40
C LYS A 94 11.73 -37.25 -19.61
N ARG A 95 13.01 -37.50 -19.29
CA ARG A 95 14.19 -37.76 -20.15
C ARG A 95 14.88 -36.52 -20.71
N ALA A 96 16.21 -36.48 -20.85
CA ALA A 96 17.29 -37.35 -20.37
C ALA A 96 18.58 -36.52 -20.33
N ARG A 97 19.51 -36.85 -19.44
CA ARG A 97 20.89 -36.34 -19.43
C ARG A 97 21.76 -37.22 -20.32
N GLN A 98 22.68 -36.60 -21.06
CA GLN A 98 23.91 -37.20 -21.54
C GLN A 98 25.05 -36.18 -21.40
N GLU A 99 26.21 -36.68 -20.95
CA GLU A 99 27.45 -35.98 -20.60
C GLU A 99 28.46 -35.92 -21.78
N GLY A 100 29.46 -35.05 -21.66
CA GLY A 100 30.73 -35.02 -22.43
C GLY A 100 31.24 -33.58 -22.63
N GLN A 101 32.21 -33.04 -21.86
CA GLN A 101 33.69 -33.04 -22.07
C GLN A 101 34.12 -32.50 -23.47
N GLU A 102 35.16 -31.70 -23.70
CA GLU A 102 36.13 -30.87 -22.97
C GLU A 102 36.95 -30.10 -24.05
N VAL A 103 37.49 -28.91 -23.73
CA VAL A 103 38.75 -28.26 -24.21
C VAL A 103 39.02 -28.04 -25.73
N VAL A 104 39.36 -26.80 -26.13
CA VAL A 104 40.63 -26.40 -26.81
C VAL A 104 40.75 -24.85 -26.88
N ARG A 105 41.98 -24.38 -26.64
CA ARG A 105 42.51 -22.99 -26.62
C ARG A 105 42.98 -22.49 -28.00
N ARG A 106 43.02 -21.15 -28.15
CA ARG A 106 44.09 -20.25 -28.70
C ARG A 106 43.40 -19.03 -29.35
N GLY A 107 43.68 -17.77 -29.02
CA GLY A 107 44.96 -17.03 -28.93
C GLY A 107 44.88 -15.92 -30.01
N GLY A 108 45.39 -14.69 -29.90
CA GLY A 108 46.12 -13.89 -28.92
C GLY A 108 45.77 -12.41 -29.18
N ASP A 109 45.90 -11.54 -28.18
CA ASP A 109 47.04 -10.65 -27.91
C ASP A 109 47.00 -9.34 -28.72
N TYR A 110 46.99 -8.20 -28.02
CA TYR A 110 47.95 -7.11 -28.24
C TYR A 110 47.96 -6.11 -27.06
N THR A 111 49.16 -5.98 -26.48
CA THR A 111 49.74 -4.80 -25.81
C THR A 111 49.52 -4.53 -24.30
N ASN A 112 50.59 -4.87 -23.56
CA ASN A 112 51.49 -3.98 -22.81
C ASN A 112 51.07 -3.31 -21.47
N ASN A 113 51.49 -3.98 -20.39
CA ASN A 113 52.67 -3.66 -19.55
C ASN A 113 52.71 -2.50 -18.52
N TRP A 114 53.09 -2.93 -17.30
CA TRP A 114 53.84 -2.29 -16.19
C TRP A 114 53.17 -1.32 -15.18
N ASN A 115 52.67 -1.95 -14.11
CA ASN A 115 53.11 -1.88 -12.71
C ASN A 115 53.02 -0.59 -11.85
N ARG A 116 52.17 -0.73 -10.80
CA ARG A 116 52.40 -0.53 -9.35
C ARG A 116 52.63 0.90 -8.82
N ALA A 117 51.61 1.47 -8.16
CA ALA A 117 51.59 1.69 -6.70
C ALA A 117 50.29 2.39 -6.20
N LEU A 118 49.37 1.56 -5.67
CA LEU A 118 48.47 1.78 -4.52
C LEU A 118 48.26 3.21 -3.95
N LYS A 119 47.02 3.73 -4.04
CA LYS A 119 46.09 3.84 -2.89
C LYS A 119 44.75 4.52 -3.25
N GLY A 120 43.67 3.73 -3.16
CA GLY A 120 42.41 4.13 -2.52
C GLY A 120 41.56 5.24 -3.13
N ARG A 121 40.69 4.90 -4.09
CA ARG A 121 39.31 5.41 -4.16
C ARG A 121 38.39 4.29 -4.59
N SER A 122 37.68 3.71 -3.62
CA SER A 122 36.53 2.84 -3.88
C SER A 122 35.30 3.71 -4.16
N ALA A 123 34.38 3.16 -4.94
CA ALA A 123 33.06 3.69 -5.29
C ALA A 123 33.06 4.90 -6.25
N LYS A 124 33.10 4.60 -7.55
CA LYS A 124 32.42 5.42 -8.55
C LYS A 124 30.93 5.38 -8.22
N ASP A 125 30.39 6.53 -7.82
CA ASP A 125 28.97 6.83 -7.90
C ASP A 125 28.47 6.48 -9.30
N ALA A 126 27.71 5.39 -9.38
CA ALA A 126 26.78 5.20 -10.47
C ALA A 126 25.63 6.17 -10.21
N ASP A 127 25.72 7.31 -10.88
CA ASP A 127 24.76 8.38 -10.99
C ASP A 127 23.32 7.82 -11.14
N ASN A 128 22.59 7.84 -10.03
CA ASN A 128 21.21 7.41 -9.90
C ASN A 128 20.37 8.70 -9.89
N GLY A 129 19.97 9.16 -11.07
CA GLY A 129 19.41 10.49 -11.30
C GLY A 129 18.02 10.76 -10.71
N ARG A 130 17.83 10.57 -9.38
CA ARG A 130 16.68 11.09 -8.60
C ARG A 130 16.98 11.49 -7.15
N ALA A 131 18.17 11.22 -6.59
CA ALA A 131 18.54 11.71 -5.27
C ALA A 131 20.06 11.81 -5.12
N LYS A 132 20.55 13.00 -4.79
CA LYS A 132 21.98 13.30 -4.64
C LYS A 132 22.37 13.30 -3.17
N TYR A 133 23.39 12.54 -2.79
CA TYR A 133 23.95 12.64 -1.43
C TYR A 133 24.41 14.07 -1.18
N PHE A 134 23.93 14.66 -0.09
CA PHE A 134 24.15 16.07 0.23
C PHE A 134 25.21 16.24 1.33
N GLY A 135 25.30 15.30 2.27
CA GLY A 135 26.32 15.30 3.33
C GLY A 135 25.84 14.63 4.61
N CYS A 136 26.74 14.56 5.59
CA CYS A 136 26.48 14.02 6.92
C CYS A 136 26.17 15.16 7.90
N TYR A 137 25.03 15.16 8.58
CA TYR A 137 24.62 16.27 9.46
C TYR A 137 24.45 15.81 10.91
N ILE A 138 24.69 16.71 11.85
CA ILE A 138 24.41 16.47 13.27
C ILE A 138 22.89 16.41 13.46
N ASP A 139 22.40 15.41 14.20
CA ASP A 139 20.99 15.34 14.59
C ASP A 139 20.84 15.27 16.11
N ASP A 140 19.84 15.98 16.62
CA ASP A 140 19.54 16.06 18.05
C ASP A 140 18.03 15.87 18.27
N THR A 141 17.66 15.02 19.24
CA THR A 141 16.26 14.72 19.55
C THR A 141 15.41 15.94 19.94
N GLN A 142 16.00 16.98 20.53
CA GLN A 142 15.36 18.24 20.90
C GLN A 142 15.38 19.25 19.74
N ARG A 143 16.35 19.15 18.84
CA ARG A 143 16.55 20.04 17.68
C ARG A 143 16.88 19.24 16.43
N ARG A 144 15.86 18.58 15.88
CA ARG A 144 16.02 17.74 14.68
C ARG A 144 16.49 18.54 13.48
N ALA A 145 17.46 17.99 12.74
CA ALA A 145 18.00 18.59 11.53
C ALA A 145 16.96 18.65 10.40
N LEU A 146 16.08 17.64 10.34
CA LEU A 146 14.93 17.57 9.45
C LEU A 146 13.66 17.43 10.30
N ARG A 147 12.72 18.38 10.16
CA ARG A 147 11.52 18.50 11.01
C ARG A 147 10.22 18.01 10.36
N GLY A 148 10.31 17.30 9.26
CA GLY A 148 9.15 16.68 8.60
C GLY A 148 8.79 15.33 9.22
N VAL A 149 8.11 14.49 8.42
CA VAL A 149 7.73 13.14 8.82
C VAL A 149 8.97 12.27 9.09
N SER A 150 8.90 11.42 10.11
CA SER A 150 9.91 10.41 10.42
C SER A 150 9.30 9.02 10.60
N PHE A 151 10.02 7.97 10.23
CA PHE A 151 9.63 6.58 10.45
C PHE A 151 10.85 5.65 10.57
N PHE A 152 10.65 4.45 11.12
CA PHE A 152 11.73 3.48 11.34
C PHE A 152 11.36 2.08 10.85
N ASP A 153 12.37 1.33 10.37
CA ASP A 153 12.25 -0.07 9.96
C ASP A 153 13.53 -0.84 10.29
N TYR A 154 13.52 -1.52 11.44
CA TYR A 154 14.69 -2.26 11.96
C TYR A 154 15.11 -3.48 11.12
N LYS A 155 14.40 -3.84 10.05
CA LYS A 155 14.72 -5.01 9.22
C LYS A 155 14.90 -4.69 7.75
N LYS A 156 14.18 -3.71 7.22
CA LYS A 156 14.09 -3.45 5.78
C LYS A 156 14.43 -2.01 5.40
N MET A 157 14.98 -1.20 6.31
CA MET A 157 15.40 0.16 5.98
C MET A 157 16.54 0.15 4.96
N THR A 158 16.37 0.90 3.87
CA THR A 158 17.40 1.15 2.86
C THR A 158 17.43 2.64 2.54
N VAL A 159 18.55 3.16 2.03
CA VAL A 159 18.67 4.54 1.54
C VAL A 159 17.49 4.89 0.63
N PHE A 160 17.24 4.03 -0.35
CA PHE A 160 16.14 4.18 -1.30
C PHE A 160 14.78 4.26 -0.60
N ARG A 161 14.49 3.38 0.37
CA ARG A 161 13.19 3.36 1.07
C ARG A 161 12.91 4.68 1.79
N CYS A 162 13.95 5.30 2.35
CA CYS A 162 13.82 6.60 3.00
C CYS A 162 13.62 7.72 1.98
N GLN A 163 14.50 7.81 0.98
CA GLN A 163 14.40 8.78 -0.11
C GLN A 163 13.02 8.74 -0.77
N ASP A 164 12.51 7.53 -1.02
CA ASP A 164 11.23 7.28 -1.66
C ASP A 164 10.03 7.74 -0.84
N ASN A 165 10.03 7.40 0.44
CA ASN A 165 8.96 7.81 1.32
C ASN A 165 8.91 9.34 1.49
N CYS A 166 10.09 9.98 1.58
CA CYS A 166 10.21 11.42 1.69
C CYS A 166 9.87 12.13 0.37
N ALA A 167 10.32 11.64 -0.78
CA ALA A 167 10.04 12.23 -2.09
C ALA A 167 8.58 12.08 -2.50
N GLU A 168 7.94 10.94 -2.21
CA GLU A 168 6.48 10.73 -2.37
C GLU A 168 5.68 11.67 -1.47
N ARG A 169 6.25 12.05 -0.33
CA ARG A 169 5.71 13.07 0.58
C ARG A 169 6.15 14.49 0.25
N GLY A 170 6.87 14.71 -0.85
CA GLY A 170 7.23 16.05 -1.31
C GLY A 170 8.38 16.72 -0.59
N TYR A 171 9.05 16.01 0.31
CA TYR A 171 10.16 16.59 1.06
C TYR A 171 11.39 16.71 0.17
N MET A 172 12.04 17.88 0.19
CA MET A 172 13.27 18.13 -0.58
C MET A 172 14.46 17.32 -0.07
N TYR A 173 14.41 16.88 1.19
CA TYR A 173 15.49 16.16 1.85
C TYR A 173 14.98 14.91 2.54
N ALA A 174 15.78 13.86 2.45
CA ALA A 174 15.65 12.63 3.23
C ALA A 174 16.94 12.41 4.02
N GLY A 175 16.83 12.07 5.29
CA GLY A 175 17.93 11.81 6.20
C GLY A 175 17.80 10.44 6.82
N LEU A 176 18.87 9.66 6.80
CA LEU A 176 18.92 8.34 7.45
C LEU A 176 19.78 8.38 8.69
N GLU A 177 19.29 7.80 9.78
CA GLU A 177 19.99 7.71 11.06
C GLU A 177 20.01 6.25 11.55
N PHE A 178 21.09 5.89 12.26
CA PHE A 178 21.22 4.63 12.99
C PHE A 178 20.96 3.34 12.17
N GLY A 179 21.10 3.40 10.84
CA GLY A 179 20.89 2.29 9.93
C GLY A 179 19.41 1.89 9.72
N ALA A 180 18.47 2.46 10.47
CA ALA A 180 17.09 1.98 10.56
C ALA A 180 16.03 3.08 10.57
N GLU A 181 16.43 4.34 10.76
CA GLU A 181 15.52 5.46 10.93
C GLU A 181 15.59 6.39 9.72
N CYS A 182 14.46 6.99 9.37
CA CYS A 182 14.32 7.90 8.25
C CYS A 182 13.59 9.16 8.72
N TYR A 183 14.13 10.30 8.31
CA TYR A 183 13.63 11.64 8.62
C TYR A 183 13.50 12.43 7.33
N CYS A 184 12.40 13.14 7.14
CA CYS A 184 12.15 13.95 5.95
C CYS A 184 12.14 15.43 6.31
N GLY A 185 12.45 16.33 5.38
CA GLY A 185 12.33 17.77 5.61
C GLY A 185 12.46 18.61 4.35
N HIS A 186 12.02 19.86 4.41
CA HIS A 186 12.16 20.83 3.31
C HIS A 186 13.41 21.71 3.46
N LYS A 187 13.95 21.82 4.68
CA LYS A 187 15.14 22.62 5.01
C LYS A 187 16.00 21.83 5.99
N ILE A 188 17.31 21.99 5.88
CA ILE A 188 18.28 21.43 6.82
C ILE A 188 18.56 22.50 7.89
N GLN A 189 18.29 22.18 9.14
CA GLN A 189 18.40 23.12 10.28
C GLN A 189 19.47 22.67 11.28
N ALA A 190 20.59 22.16 10.76
CA ALA A 190 21.71 21.68 11.56
C ALA A 190 23.06 21.89 10.85
N PRO A 191 24.17 21.96 11.59
CA PRO A 191 25.50 22.03 11.00
C PRO A 191 25.93 20.70 10.37
N ASN A 192 26.80 20.80 9.37
CA ASN A 192 27.43 19.67 8.71
C ASN A 192 28.45 18.97 9.65
N ALA A 193 28.59 17.66 9.51
CA ALA A 193 29.52 16.79 10.21
C ALA A 193 30.47 16.10 9.21
N SER A 194 31.47 15.37 9.70
CA SER A 194 32.33 14.60 8.81
C SER A 194 31.57 13.41 8.21
N ASP A 195 31.72 13.17 6.90
CA ASP A 195 31.14 11.99 6.23
C ASP A 195 31.57 10.66 6.88
N SER A 196 32.74 10.64 7.53
CA SER A 196 33.23 9.47 8.27
C SER A 196 32.39 9.09 9.49
N GLU A 197 31.55 10.02 9.99
CA GLU A 197 30.65 9.79 11.12
C GLU A 197 29.31 9.17 10.68
N CYS A 198 28.99 9.24 9.39
CA CYS A 198 27.84 8.58 8.76
C CYS A 198 28.21 7.19 8.23
N ASN A 199 28.67 6.32 9.13
CA ASN A 199 29.33 5.05 8.78
C ASN A 199 28.53 3.78 9.12
N MET A 200 27.25 3.89 9.46
CA MET A 200 26.41 2.74 9.81
C MET A 200 25.74 2.13 8.57
N GLU A 201 25.85 0.81 8.41
CA GLU A 201 25.14 0.09 7.36
C GLU A 201 23.61 0.12 7.53
N CYS A 202 22.90 0.19 6.41
CA CYS A 202 21.44 0.05 6.37
C CYS A 202 21.00 -1.35 6.81
N LYS A 203 19.95 -1.45 7.63
CA LYS A 203 19.44 -2.77 8.09
C LYS A 203 18.87 -3.63 6.96
N GLY A 204 18.30 -3.02 5.94
CA GLY A 204 17.73 -3.69 4.77
C GLY A 204 18.69 -3.91 3.61
N GLU A 205 19.87 -3.27 3.61
CA GLU A 205 20.83 -3.34 2.51
C GLU A 205 22.25 -3.04 3.00
N LYS A 206 23.01 -4.11 3.31
CA LYS A 206 24.34 -3.99 3.92
C LYS A 206 25.40 -3.33 3.04
N SER A 207 25.14 -3.16 1.75
CA SER A 207 26.07 -2.50 0.82
C SER A 207 26.03 -0.98 0.88
N ASN A 208 25.02 -0.39 1.54
CA ASN A 208 24.82 1.05 1.61
C ASN A 208 24.90 1.57 3.06
N LEU A 209 25.32 2.83 3.21
CA LEU A 209 25.40 3.52 4.49
C LEU A 209 24.11 4.32 4.75
N CYS A 210 23.67 4.34 6.00
CA CYS A 210 22.40 4.88 6.48
C CYS A 210 22.63 5.67 7.79
N GLY A 211 23.46 6.70 7.74
CA GLY A 211 23.74 7.60 8.86
C GLY A 211 24.73 7.04 9.88
N GLY A 212 24.64 7.58 11.09
CA GLY A 212 25.39 7.17 12.27
C GLY A 212 24.55 7.37 13.53
N ALA A 213 25.17 7.28 14.71
CA ALA A 213 24.51 7.67 15.95
C ALA A 213 24.48 9.21 16.06
N ASN A 214 23.29 9.82 16.17
CA ASN A 214 23.12 11.28 16.16
C ASN A 214 23.69 11.95 14.89
N ARG A 215 23.70 11.20 13.77
CA ARG A 215 24.25 11.62 12.48
C ARG A 215 23.33 11.19 11.35
N LEU A 216 22.86 12.17 10.59
CA LEU A 216 21.99 11.96 9.44
C LEU A 216 22.80 11.95 8.15
N SER A 217 22.74 10.85 7.41
CA SER A 217 23.10 10.86 5.98
C SER A 217 21.98 11.54 5.22
N ILE A 218 22.17 12.81 4.82
CA ILE A 218 21.16 13.59 4.11
C ILE A 218 21.34 13.46 2.60
N TYR A 219 20.23 13.23 1.92
CA TYR A 219 20.10 13.19 0.47
C TYR A 219 19.15 14.29 0.03
N ARG A 220 19.56 15.07 -0.97
CA ARG A 220 18.70 15.99 -1.69
C ARG A 220 17.90 15.18 -2.71
N LEU A 221 16.59 15.27 -2.63
CA LEU A 221 15.66 14.55 -3.48
C LEU A 221 15.34 15.36 -4.73
N GLU A 222 15.39 14.73 -5.89
CA GLU A 222 14.82 15.29 -7.11
C GLU A 222 13.36 14.84 -7.16
N LEU A 223 12.49 15.78 -6.82
CA LEU A 223 11.06 15.57 -6.77
C LEU A 223 10.53 15.32 -8.19
N SER A 224 9.61 14.36 -8.36
CA SER A 224 8.85 14.26 -9.60
C SER A 224 8.07 15.57 -9.84
N GLN A 225 7.66 15.86 -11.06
CA GLN A 225 6.86 17.05 -11.39
C GLN A 225 5.60 17.18 -10.50
N GLU A 226 5.05 16.06 -10.01
CA GLU A 226 3.93 15.98 -9.06
C GLU A 226 4.32 16.33 -7.61
N SER A 227 5.58 16.05 -7.21
CA SER A 227 6.12 16.39 -5.89
C SER A 227 6.77 17.78 -5.86
N ALA A 228 7.26 18.29 -7.00
CA ALA A 228 7.81 19.64 -7.16
C ALA A 228 6.73 20.73 -7.04
N ARG A 229 5.47 20.36 -7.27
CA ARG A 229 4.27 21.18 -7.07
C ARG A 229 3.82 21.27 -5.59
N ARG A 230 4.69 21.03 -4.61
CA ARG A 230 4.32 21.09 -3.19
C ARG A 230 4.91 22.33 -2.52
N TYR A 231 4.06 23.08 -1.85
CA TYR A 231 4.42 24.26 -1.08
C TYR A 231 4.17 23.96 0.39
N GLY A 232 5.25 23.83 1.18
CA GLY A 232 5.16 23.28 2.53
C GLY A 232 4.50 21.90 2.55
N SER A 233 3.42 21.76 3.32
CA SER A 233 2.60 20.54 3.41
C SER A 233 1.46 20.45 2.37
N ALA A 234 1.21 21.51 1.61
CA ALA A 234 0.16 21.55 0.61
C ALA A 234 0.63 21.14 -0.79
N ILE A 235 -0.29 20.61 -1.59
CA ILE A 235 -0.06 20.16 -2.97
C ILE A 235 -0.77 21.10 -3.91
N PHE A 236 -0.03 21.83 -4.75
CA PHE A 236 -0.59 22.64 -5.83
C PHE A 236 -1.34 21.75 -6.82
N LYS A 237 -2.58 22.11 -7.10
CA LYS A 237 -3.48 21.37 -8.00
C LYS A 237 -3.57 21.99 -9.38
N GLY A 238 -3.51 23.31 -9.47
CA GLY A 238 -3.63 24.02 -10.74
C GLY A 238 -4.39 25.34 -10.60
N CYS A 239 -4.60 25.96 -11.74
CA CYS A 239 -5.48 27.09 -11.97
C CYS A 239 -6.89 26.56 -12.32
N PHE A 240 -7.94 27.17 -11.80
CA PHE A 240 -9.32 26.75 -12.05
C PHE A 240 -10.21 27.97 -12.25
N HIS A 241 -11.18 27.88 -13.17
CA HIS A 241 -12.16 28.94 -13.35
C HIS A 241 -13.01 29.13 -12.09
N ARG A 242 -13.37 30.37 -11.78
CA ARG A 242 -14.26 30.72 -10.69
C ARG A 242 -15.65 30.10 -10.91
N PRO A 243 -16.24 29.45 -9.91
CA PRO A 243 -17.60 28.95 -10.03
C PRO A 243 -18.61 30.11 -9.97
N ASP A 244 -19.71 29.98 -10.71
CA ASP A 244 -20.80 30.99 -10.77
C ASP A 244 -21.30 31.39 -9.38
N ASN A 245 -21.41 30.41 -8.46
CA ASN A 245 -21.84 30.63 -7.09
C ASN A 245 -20.77 30.20 -6.09
N VAL A 246 -19.78 31.07 -5.90
CA VAL A 246 -18.66 30.87 -4.97
C VAL A 246 -19.12 30.56 -3.55
N SER A 247 -20.14 31.26 -3.04
CA SER A 247 -20.60 31.06 -1.66
C SER A 247 -21.20 29.67 -1.42
N LEU A 248 -21.79 29.07 -2.46
CA LEU A 248 -22.33 27.72 -2.39
C LEU A 248 -21.25 26.65 -2.57
N ALA A 249 -20.34 26.87 -3.53
CA ALA A 249 -19.25 25.94 -3.82
C ALA A 249 -18.19 25.92 -2.72
N LEU A 250 -17.88 27.10 -2.16
CA LEU A 250 -16.78 27.37 -1.24
C LEU A 250 -17.28 28.23 -0.07
N PRO A 251 -18.04 27.64 0.87
CA PRO A 251 -18.79 28.39 1.88
C PRO A 251 -17.91 29.04 2.95
N PHE A 252 -16.63 28.66 3.06
CA PHE A 252 -15.71 29.22 4.04
C PHE A 252 -14.77 30.19 3.36
N SER A 253 -14.84 31.47 3.72
CA SER A 253 -13.92 32.48 3.21
C SER A 253 -13.45 33.40 4.32
N ALA A 254 -12.21 33.91 4.19
CA ALA A 254 -11.70 34.99 5.02
C ALA A 254 -10.75 35.88 4.22
N VAL A 255 -10.72 37.16 4.56
CA VAL A 255 -9.73 38.12 4.04
C VAL A 255 -8.48 38.03 4.91
N ILE A 256 -7.31 37.86 4.30
CA ILE A 256 -6.03 37.73 5.00
C ILE A 256 -5.12 38.88 4.61
N GLN A 257 -4.70 39.68 5.59
CA GLN A 257 -3.71 40.73 5.38
C GLN A 257 -2.34 40.13 5.04
N ASN A 258 -1.69 40.67 3.99
CA ASN A 258 -0.47 40.13 3.40
C ASN A 258 -0.64 38.63 3.07
N MET A 259 -1.59 38.32 2.20
CA MET A 259 -1.90 36.96 1.76
C MET A 259 -0.64 36.22 1.29
N SER A 260 -0.51 34.97 1.74
CA SER A 260 0.46 34.00 1.24
C SER A 260 -0.17 32.61 1.19
N VAL A 261 0.43 31.70 0.43
CA VAL A 261 -0.03 30.31 0.31
C VAL A 261 -0.09 29.64 1.68
N ASP A 262 0.95 29.77 2.49
CA ASP A 262 1.04 29.13 3.81
C ASP A 262 -0.10 29.61 4.75
N LYS A 263 -0.39 30.91 4.79
CA LYS A 263 -1.47 31.45 5.64
C LYS A 263 -2.84 30.91 5.23
N CYS A 264 -3.10 30.81 3.93
CA CYS A 264 -4.36 30.29 3.42
C CYS A 264 -4.49 28.78 3.71
N VAL A 265 -3.42 28.01 3.46
CA VAL A 265 -3.35 26.57 3.74
C VAL A 265 -3.54 26.27 5.22
N ASP A 266 -2.88 27.01 6.11
CA ASP A 266 -2.99 26.84 7.56
C ASP A 266 -4.42 27.11 8.02
N MET A 267 -5.03 28.21 7.58
CA MET A 267 -6.42 28.54 7.90
C MET A 267 -7.40 27.46 7.44
N CYS A 268 -7.25 26.96 6.20
CA CYS A 268 -8.11 25.90 5.69
C CYS A 268 -7.87 24.56 6.41
N THR A 269 -6.64 24.29 6.83
CA THR A 269 -6.30 23.13 7.64
C THR A 269 -6.95 23.20 9.02
N GLU A 270 -6.89 24.34 9.70
CA GLU A 270 -7.56 24.57 11.00
C GLU A 270 -9.08 24.40 10.91
N ARG A 271 -9.67 24.70 9.75
CA ARG A 271 -11.10 24.49 9.46
C ARG A 271 -11.44 23.09 8.94
N GLU A 272 -10.47 22.16 8.97
CA GLU A 272 -10.60 20.79 8.49
C GLU A 272 -11.11 20.71 7.03
N LYS A 273 -10.61 21.58 6.16
CA LYS A 273 -10.94 21.60 4.73
C LYS A 273 -9.78 21.08 3.90
N THR A 274 -10.11 20.29 2.87
CA THR A 274 -9.11 19.63 2.01
C THR A 274 -8.55 20.55 0.94
N LEU A 275 -9.28 21.62 0.59
CA LEU A 275 -8.86 22.60 -0.41
C LEU A 275 -8.64 23.96 0.25
N ALA A 276 -7.54 24.58 -0.14
CA ALA A 276 -7.20 25.97 0.11
C ALA A 276 -7.08 26.69 -1.22
N ILE A 277 -7.82 27.78 -1.40
CA ILE A 277 -8.02 28.42 -2.70
C ILE A 277 -7.74 29.90 -2.51
N LEU A 278 -6.79 30.41 -3.29
CA LEU A 278 -6.38 31.81 -3.22
C LEU A 278 -7.17 32.58 -4.27
N ALA A 279 -7.81 33.66 -3.84
CA ALA A 279 -8.61 34.58 -4.64
C ALA A 279 -8.30 36.03 -4.21
N GLY A 280 -7.13 36.53 -4.61
CA GLY A 280 -6.61 37.84 -4.23
C GLY A 280 -6.23 37.92 -2.75
N ASP A 281 -6.86 38.83 -2.02
CA ASP A 281 -6.72 38.97 -0.56
C ASP A 281 -7.62 38.01 0.24
N ARG A 282 -8.41 37.19 -0.47
CA ARG A 282 -9.35 36.25 0.12
C ARG A 282 -8.85 34.82 -0.02
N CYS A 283 -8.89 34.10 1.08
CA CYS A 283 -8.67 32.66 1.12
C CYS A 283 -10.03 31.97 1.23
N LEU A 284 -10.31 31.05 0.30
CA LEU A 284 -11.51 30.21 0.27
C LEU A 284 -11.13 28.78 0.65
N CYS A 285 -11.95 28.13 1.47
CA CYS A 285 -11.73 26.77 1.92
C CYS A 285 -12.94 25.89 1.61
N GLY A 286 -12.67 24.65 1.20
CA GLY A 286 -13.75 23.72 0.88
C GLY A 286 -13.30 22.30 0.62
N PHE A 287 -14.21 21.55 0.01
CA PHE A 287 -13.96 20.23 -0.55
C PHE A 287 -14.22 20.28 -2.06
N PRO A 288 -13.69 19.33 -2.84
CA PRO A 288 -14.16 19.16 -4.22
C PRO A 288 -15.66 18.88 -4.22
N THR A 289 -16.43 19.67 -4.98
CA THR A 289 -17.89 19.55 -5.13
C THR A 289 -18.28 19.53 -6.61
N PRO A 290 -19.50 19.13 -6.98
CA PRO A 290 -19.95 19.22 -8.38
C PRO A 290 -19.92 20.65 -8.93
N LEU A 291 -20.06 21.66 -8.06
CA LEU A 291 -19.99 23.08 -8.44
C LEU A 291 -18.55 23.60 -8.57
N PHE A 292 -17.58 22.89 -7.99
CA PHE A 292 -16.16 23.22 -8.08
C PHE A 292 -15.35 21.92 -8.08
N SER A 293 -15.33 21.29 -9.26
CA SER A 293 -14.60 20.05 -9.48
C SER A 293 -13.15 20.34 -9.84
N LEU A 294 -12.25 19.40 -9.55
CA LEU A 294 -10.83 19.54 -9.89
C LEU A 294 -10.47 18.83 -11.21
N HIS A 295 -11.47 18.51 -12.05
CA HIS A 295 -11.27 17.72 -13.27
C HIS A 295 -10.81 18.55 -14.47
N GLU A 296 -11.16 19.82 -14.50
CA GLU A 296 -10.93 20.74 -15.62
C GLU A 296 -10.01 21.88 -15.15
N PRO A 297 -8.70 21.61 -14.99
CA PRO A 297 -7.75 22.68 -14.72
C PRO A 297 -7.56 23.54 -15.96
N GLU A 298 -7.44 24.84 -15.75
CA GLU A 298 -7.08 25.83 -16.76
C GLU A 298 -5.56 25.91 -16.91
N ASP A 299 -5.10 26.59 -17.97
CA ASP A 299 -3.67 26.83 -18.16
C ASP A 299 -3.08 27.58 -16.96
N GLU A 300 -1.93 27.12 -16.45
CA GLU A 300 -1.28 27.72 -15.28
C GLU A 300 -0.98 29.22 -15.50
N GLY A 301 -0.78 29.64 -16.76
CA GLY A 301 -0.57 31.02 -17.17
C GLY A 301 -1.71 31.98 -16.82
N MET A 302 -2.95 31.47 -16.78
CA MET A 302 -4.16 32.26 -16.51
C MET A 302 -4.24 32.73 -15.06
N CYS A 303 -3.50 32.09 -14.15
CA CYS A 303 -3.42 32.43 -12.73
C CYS A 303 -2.05 33.02 -12.32
N LEU A 304 -1.22 33.50 -13.25
CA LEU A 304 0.16 33.99 -12.99
C LEU A 304 0.25 35.43 -12.44
N HIS A 305 -0.72 35.85 -11.64
CA HIS A 305 -0.72 37.17 -11.03
C HIS A 305 -0.23 37.14 -9.59
N ARG A 306 0.60 38.10 -9.16
CA ARG A 306 1.43 37.99 -7.94
C ARG A 306 0.69 38.34 -6.64
N CYS A 307 1.02 37.63 -5.56
CA CYS A 307 0.55 37.90 -4.20
C CYS A 307 1.08 39.22 -3.64
N HIS A 308 0.22 39.95 -2.91
CA HIS A 308 0.61 41.19 -2.25
C HIS A 308 1.59 40.98 -1.08
N GLY A 309 1.60 39.78 -0.48
CA GLY A 309 2.47 39.42 0.64
C GLY A 309 3.84 38.87 0.25
N GLU A 310 3.99 38.30 -0.95
CA GLU A 310 5.25 37.73 -1.46
C GLU A 310 5.36 37.88 -2.98
N GLU A 311 6.43 38.51 -3.47
CA GLU A 311 6.63 38.84 -4.90
C GLU A 311 6.81 37.61 -5.83
N PHE A 312 7.00 36.41 -5.27
CA PHE A 312 7.25 35.17 -6.02
C PHE A 312 6.06 34.20 -6.02
N GLU A 313 4.98 34.49 -5.29
CA GLU A 313 3.78 33.66 -5.23
C GLU A 313 2.68 34.26 -6.10
N SER A 314 1.78 33.42 -6.64
CA SER A 314 0.64 33.88 -7.45
C SER A 314 -0.68 33.80 -6.67
N CYS A 315 -1.49 34.87 -6.71
CA CYS A 315 -2.73 35.06 -5.95
C CYS A 315 -3.96 35.57 -6.74
N GLU A 316 -3.93 35.90 -8.04
CA GLU A 316 -5.01 36.69 -8.74
C GLU A 316 -5.63 35.93 -9.94
N ASP A 317 -6.87 36.16 -10.45
CA ASP A 317 -7.77 37.35 -10.65
C ASP A 317 -9.26 37.03 -10.26
N ASP A 318 -10.22 37.93 -10.49
CA ASP A 318 -11.66 37.76 -10.19
C ASP A 318 -12.33 36.57 -10.90
N GLU A 319 -11.76 36.11 -12.02
CA GLU A 319 -12.29 35.01 -12.86
C GLU A 319 -11.61 33.65 -12.61
N TYR A 320 -10.42 33.61 -12.02
CA TYR A 320 -9.63 32.38 -11.87
C TYR A 320 -9.03 32.22 -10.48
N PHE A 321 -8.98 30.97 -10.00
CA PHE A 321 -8.53 30.61 -8.68
C PHE A 321 -7.31 29.69 -8.71
N VAL A 322 -6.37 29.96 -7.79
CA VAL A 322 -5.21 29.09 -7.54
C VAL A 322 -5.58 28.09 -6.45
N VAL A 323 -5.50 26.79 -6.75
CA VAL A 323 -5.98 25.74 -5.82
C VAL A 323 -4.84 24.90 -5.28
N TYR A 324 -4.83 24.75 -3.95
CA TYR A 324 -3.96 23.86 -3.21
C TYR A 324 -4.78 22.81 -2.45
N GLN A 325 -4.27 21.59 -2.40
CA GLN A 325 -4.77 20.53 -1.53
C GLN A 325 -4.00 20.54 -0.21
N THR A 326 -4.71 20.66 0.91
CA THR A 326 -4.15 20.64 2.27
C THR A 326 -3.81 19.19 2.70
N GLN A 327 -3.16 19.04 3.86
CA GLN A 327 -2.93 17.73 4.49
C GLN A 327 -4.20 17.09 5.10
N VAL A 328 -5.34 17.79 5.12
CA VAL A 328 -6.57 17.26 5.71
C VAL A 328 -7.10 16.09 4.87
N GLN A 329 -7.50 15.01 5.54
CA GLN A 329 -8.11 13.85 4.88
C GLN A 329 -9.62 14.05 4.68
N ASP A 330 -10.11 13.78 3.48
CA ASP A 330 -11.54 13.87 3.15
C ASP A 330 -12.33 12.68 3.72
N ASN A 331 -13.06 12.86 4.81
CA ASN A 331 -13.77 11.74 5.43
C ASN A 331 -15.07 11.32 4.72
N ARG A 332 -15.54 12.04 3.69
CA ARG A 332 -16.84 11.79 3.02
C ARG A 332 -16.96 10.41 2.37
N CYS A 333 -15.83 9.79 2.01
CA CYS A 333 -15.77 8.47 1.38
C CYS A 333 -15.10 7.39 2.24
N MET A 334 -14.81 7.68 3.51
CA MET A 334 -14.00 6.78 4.36
C MET A 334 -14.81 5.72 5.09
N ASP A 335 -16.07 6.02 5.39
CA ASP A 335 -17.03 5.09 5.96
C ASP A 335 -17.32 3.97 4.95
N ARG A 336 -17.17 2.73 5.43
CA ARG A 336 -17.38 1.50 4.67
C ARG A 336 -18.00 0.45 5.56
N HIS A 337 -18.99 -0.26 5.03
CA HIS A 337 -19.65 -1.34 5.74
C HIS A 337 -20.01 -2.49 4.80
N PHE A 338 -20.50 -3.60 5.35
CA PHE A 338 -21.08 -4.66 4.52
C PHE A 338 -22.43 -4.21 3.96
N LEU A 339 -22.89 -4.85 2.88
CA LEU A 339 -24.23 -4.62 2.36
C LEU A 339 -25.28 -4.88 3.46
N PRO A 340 -26.29 -4.01 3.62
CA PRO A 340 -27.32 -4.17 4.63
C PRO A 340 -28.18 -5.42 4.38
N THR A 341 -28.35 -5.78 3.11
CA THR A 341 -29.04 -6.98 2.65
C THR A 341 -28.10 -7.82 1.79
N ARG A 342 -28.23 -9.15 1.85
CA ARG A 342 -27.41 -10.02 1.00
C ARG A 342 -27.72 -9.77 -0.48
N ALA A 343 -26.66 -9.59 -1.27
CA ALA A 343 -26.72 -9.50 -2.71
C ALA A 343 -27.34 -10.78 -3.28
N LYS A 344 -28.31 -10.58 -4.18
CA LYS A 344 -28.97 -11.67 -4.92
C LYS A 344 -28.15 -12.13 -6.12
N GLN A 345 -27.26 -11.28 -6.62
CA GLN A 345 -26.40 -11.55 -7.76
C GLN A 345 -24.94 -11.55 -7.31
N LEU A 346 -24.15 -12.47 -7.84
CA LEU A 346 -22.72 -12.54 -7.62
C LEU A 346 -21.98 -11.80 -8.73
N VAL A 347 -21.42 -10.64 -8.41
CA VAL A 347 -20.63 -9.84 -9.35
C VAL A 347 -19.14 -10.10 -9.14
N ALA A 348 -18.43 -10.56 -10.17
CA ALA A 348 -16.99 -10.69 -10.13
C ALA A 348 -16.29 -9.36 -10.42
N LEU A 349 -15.21 -9.08 -9.70
CA LEU A 349 -14.15 -8.18 -10.13
C LEU A 349 -12.99 -9.05 -10.63
N ALA A 350 -13.01 -9.33 -11.93
CA ALA A 350 -12.11 -10.26 -12.58
C ALA A 350 -10.95 -9.52 -13.23
N SER A 351 -9.72 -9.97 -12.98
CA SER A 351 -8.58 -9.50 -13.76
C SER A 351 -7.34 -10.37 -13.58
N PHE A 352 -6.42 -10.24 -14.53
CA PHE A 352 -5.10 -10.84 -14.43
C PHE A 352 -4.31 -10.28 -13.21
N PRO A 353 -3.47 -11.08 -12.53
CA PRO A 353 -2.59 -10.57 -11.48
C PRO A 353 -1.69 -9.42 -11.95
N GLY A 354 -1.51 -8.38 -11.13
CA GLY A 354 -0.79 -7.17 -11.54
C GLY A 354 -1.60 -6.17 -12.37
N ALA A 355 -2.85 -6.47 -12.75
CA ALA A 355 -3.72 -5.55 -13.50
C ALA A 355 -4.40 -4.44 -12.67
N GLY A 356 -4.10 -4.33 -11.37
CA GLY A 356 -4.64 -3.26 -10.51
C GLY A 356 -5.78 -3.67 -9.57
N ASN A 357 -6.01 -4.97 -9.36
CA ASN A 357 -7.05 -5.52 -8.46
C ASN A 357 -7.24 -4.78 -7.13
N THR A 358 -6.18 -4.68 -6.32
CA THR A 358 -6.27 -4.07 -4.99
C THR A 358 -6.63 -2.60 -5.08
N TRP A 359 -6.15 -1.91 -6.12
CA TRP A 359 -6.51 -0.52 -6.38
C TRP A 359 -7.97 -0.38 -6.81
N ALA A 360 -8.43 -1.19 -7.77
CA ALA A 360 -9.82 -1.20 -8.19
C ALA A 360 -10.78 -1.47 -7.02
N ARG A 361 -10.44 -2.41 -6.13
CA ARG A 361 -11.21 -2.65 -4.89
C ARG A 361 -11.23 -1.42 -4.00
N HIS A 362 -10.08 -0.82 -3.71
CA HIS A 362 -9.99 0.40 -2.92
C HIS A 362 -10.90 1.51 -3.47
N LEU A 363 -10.85 1.75 -4.78
CA LEU A 363 -11.70 2.73 -5.45
C LEU A 363 -13.19 2.41 -5.34
N ILE A 364 -13.59 1.15 -5.59
CA ILE A 364 -15.00 0.71 -5.46
C ILE A 364 -15.49 0.87 -4.03
N GLU A 365 -14.69 0.48 -3.02
CA GLU A 365 -15.10 0.62 -1.62
C GLU A 365 -15.28 2.08 -1.22
N LEU A 366 -14.37 2.97 -1.64
CA LEU A 366 -14.50 4.41 -1.39
C LEU A 366 -15.72 4.99 -2.12
N ALA A 367 -15.94 4.64 -3.39
CA ALA A 367 -17.06 5.17 -4.16
C ALA A 367 -18.43 4.69 -3.67
N THR A 368 -18.52 3.45 -3.23
CA THR A 368 -19.79 2.81 -2.87
C THR A 368 -20.11 2.83 -1.38
N GLY A 369 -19.10 2.95 -0.51
CA GLY A 369 -19.26 2.73 0.93
C GLY A 369 -19.43 1.26 1.31
N PHE A 370 -19.27 0.33 0.36
CA PHE A 370 -19.44 -1.10 0.61
C PHE A 370 -18.14 -1.88 0.46
N TYR A 371 -17.90 -2.82 1.37
CA TYR A 371 -16.74 -3.70 1.28
C TYR A 371 -16.80 -4.62 0.05
N THR A 372 -15.62 -4.86 -0.52
CA THR A 372 -15.40 -5.85 -1.59
C THR A 372 -14.92 -7.18 -1.00
N GLY A 373 -15.45 -8.27 -1.54
CA GLY A 373 -15.05 -9.62 -1.20
C GLY A 373 -13.86 -10.08 -2.04
N SER A 374 -13.35 -11.25 -1.71
CA SER A 374 -12.30 -11.91 -2.48
C SER A 374 -12.53 -13.42 -2.48
N TYR A 375 -12.32 -14.05 -3.63
CA TYR A 375 -12.30 -15.51 -3.77
C TYR A 375 -11.19 -16.15 -2.93
N TYR A 376 -10.16 -15.35 -2.60
CA TYR A 376 -8.99 -15.75 -1.82
C TYR A 376 -8.95 -15.02 -0.49
N PHE A 377 -8.23 -15.57 0.48
CA PHE A 377 -7.96 -14.91 1.76
C PHE A 377 -6.52 -14.38 1.84
N ASP A 378 -6.35 -13.08 2.08
CA ASP A 378 -5.08 -12.42 2.38
C ASP A 378 -5.18 -11.60 3.68
N GLY A 379 -4.55 -12.10 4.74
CA GLY A 379 -4.53 -11.44 6.05
C GLY A 379 -3.85 -10.06 6.06
N SER A 380 -2.91 -9.80 5.15
CA SER A 380 -2.26 -8.50 5.01
C SER A 380 -3.25 -7.45 4.48
N LEU A 381 -4.07 -7.83 3.49
CA LEU A 381 -5.12 -6.95 2.96
C LEU A 381 -6.23 -6.71 3.99
N TYR A 382 -6.62 -7.74 4.75
CA TYR A 382 -7.59 -7.60 5.84
C TYR A 382 -7.14 -6.59 6.90
N ASN A 383 -5.86 -6.67 7.31
CA ASN A 383 -5.28 -5.75 8.28
C ASN A 383 -5.19 -4.31 7.75
N LYS A 384 -5.10 -4.14 6.42
CA LYS A 384 -5.12 -2.83 5.76
C LYS A 384 -6.52 -2.29 5.46
N GLY A 385 -7.59 -2.98 5.88
CA GLY A 385 -8.96 -2.46 5.84
C GLY A 385 -9.92 -3.21 4.92
N PHE A 386 -9.46 -4.18 4.11
CA PHE A 386 -10.33 -5.00 3.26
C PHE A 386 -11.07 -6.06 4.10
N LYS A 387 -12.13 -5.65 4.82
CA LYS A 387 -12.83 -6.53 5.75
C LYS A 387 -13.55 -7.70 5.08
N GLY A 388 -13.89 -7.58 3.80
CA GLY A 388 -14.47 -8.65 2.99
C GLY A 388 -13.51 -9.82 2.69
N GLU A 389 -12.21 -9.71 2.98
CA GLU A 389 -11.25 -10.83 2.83
C GLU A 389 -11.62 -12.05 3.68
N ARG A 390 -12.11 -11.81 4.91
CA ARG A 390 -12.42 -12.89 5.86
C ARG A 390 -13.80 -13.49 5.63
N ASP A 391 -14.65 -12.84 4.84
CA ASP A 391 -16.00 -13.31 4.58
C ASP A 391 -15.99 -14.37 3.47
N HIS A 392 -16.91 -15.31 3.54
CA HIS A 392 -17.02 -16.31 2.48
C HIS A 392 -17.45 -15.61 1.19
N TRP A 393 -16.78 -15.87 0.06
CA TRP A 393 -17.02 -15.13 -1.18
C TRP A 393 -18.45 -15.25 -1.73
N ARG A 394 -19.19 -16.31 -1.35
CA ARG A 394 -20.64 -16.49 -1.62
C ARG A 394 -21.58 -15.97 -0.53
N SER A 395 -21.11 -15.21 0.46
CA SER A 395 -21.95 -14.73 1.56
C SER A 395 -23.04 -13.75 1.11
N GLY A 396 -22.81 -13.09 -0.04
CA GLY A 396 -23.64 -12.00 -0.54
C GLY A 396 -23.50 -10.70 0.26
N ARG A 397 -22.56 -10.58 1.21
CA ARG A 397 -22.45 -9.38 2.05
C ARG A 397 -21.58 -8.27 1.46
N THR A 398 -20.89 -8.56 0.35
CA THR A 398 -19.95 -7.65 -0.31
C THR A 398 -20.47 -7.23 -1.69
N VAL A 399 -20.09 -6.04 -2.15
CA VAL A 399 -20.59 -5.46 -3.41
C VAL A 399 -20.11 -6.19 -4.67
N CYS A 400 -18.88 -6.70 -4.65
CA CYS A 400 -18.32 -7.53 -5.71
C CYS A 400 -17.21 -8.43 -5.15
N ILE A 401 -16.82 -9.46 -5.89
CA ILE A 401 -15.86 -10.47 -5.47
C ILE A 401 -14.65 -10.44 -6.38
N LYS A 402 -13.49 -10.07 -5.82
CA LYS A 402 -12.21 -10.19 -6.54
C LYS A 402 -11.96 -11.66 -6.90
N THR A 403 -11.67 -11.95 -8.16
CA THR A 403 -11.11 -13.24 -8.61
C THR A 403 -9.98 -13.10 -9.66
N HIS A 404 -9.10 -14.11 -9.73
CA HIS A 404 -8.15 -14.34 -10.84
C HIS A 404 -8.44 -15.65 -11.56
N GLU A 405 -9.52 -16.34 -11.18
CA GLU A 405 -9.89 -17.63 -11.76
C GLU A 405 -10.15 -17.47 -13.25
N SER A 406 -9.81 -18.52 -13.99
CA SER A 406 -10.07 -18.68 -15.42
C SER A 406 -10.79 -20.01 -15.63
N GLY A 407 -11.32 -20.24 -16.83
CA GLY A 407 -12.10 -21.43 -17.11
C GLY A 407 -13.62 -21.27 -16.90
N LYS A 408 -14.36 -22.04 -17.70
CA LYS A 408 -15.80 -21.92 -17.85
C LYS A 408 -16.56 -22.10 -16.53
N LYS A 409 -16.24 -23.14 -15.76
CA LYS A 409 -16.98 -23.52 -14.54
C LYS A 409 -16.93 -22.43 -13.47
N GLU A 410 -15.76 -21.85 -13.26
CA GLU A 410 -15.51 -20.80 -12.27
C GLU A 410 -16.19 -19.50 -12.71
N ILE A 411 -16.10 -19.14 -13.99
CA ILE A 411 -16.70 -17.93 -14.56
C ILE A 411 -18.24 -17.97 -14.54
N GLU A 412 -18.84 -19.10 -14.93
CA GLU A 412 -20.30 -19.27 -14.97
C GLU A 412 -20.95 -19.22 -13.58
N SER A 413 -20.15 -19.36 -12.51
CA SER A 413 -20.63 -19.22 -11.13
C SER A 413 -20.94 -17.78 -10.72
N PHE A 414 -20.56 -16.80 -11.55
CA PHE A 414 -20.92 -15.39 -11.38
C PHE A 414 -22.08 -15.02 -12.32
N ASP A 415 -22.89 -14.05 -11.91
CA ASP A 415 -24.02 -13.54 -12.70
C ASP A 415 -23.59 -12.43 -13.65
N SER A 416 -22.59 -11.64 -13.23
CA SER A 416 -21.99 -10.58 -14.02
C SER A 416 -20.54 -10.34 -13.58
N SER A 417 -19.77 -9.60 -14.39
CA SER A 417 -18.39 -9.28 -14.07
C SER A 417 -17.97 -7.90 -14.54
N VAL A 418 -17.19 -7.24 -13.69
CA VAL A 418 -16.30 -6.15 -14.10
C VAL A 418 -14.96 -6.78 -14.47
N LEU A 419 -14.63 -6.77 -15.76
CA LEU A 419 -13.38 -7.30 -16.29
C LEU A 419 -12.36 -6.16 -16.43
N MET A 420 -11.42 -6.09 -15.49
CA MET A 420 -10.34 -5.10 -15.52
C MET A 420 -9.17 -5.61 -16.36
N ILE A 421 -8.84 -4.88 -17.42
CA ILE A 421 -7.73 -5.18 -18.34
C ILE A 421 -6.66 -4.10 -18.16
N ARG A 422 -5.39 -4.53 -18.06
CA ARG A 422 -4.24 -3.63 -18.00
C ARG A 422 -3.26 -3.99 -19.11
N ASN A 423 -2.51 -3.00 -19.61
CA ASN A 423 -1.44 -3.23 -20.58
C ASN A 423 -0.53 -4.38 -20.09
N PRO A 424 -0.34 -5.45 -20.89
CA PRO A 424 0.36 -6.65 -20.44
C PRO A 424 1.82 -6.38 -20.07
N TYR A 425 2.51 -5.46 -20.76
CA TYR A 425 3.87 -5.07 -20.39
C TYR A 425 3.93 -4.51 -18.97
N LYS A 426 2.95 -3.69 -18.59
CA LYS A 426 2.88 -3.11 -17.23
C LYS A 426 2.38 -4.14 -16.21
N ALA A 427 1.43 -4.99 -16.59
CA ALA A 427 0.85 -6.01 -15.72
C ALA A 427 1.84 -7.12 -15.37
N LEU A 428 2.59 -7.64 -16.35
CA LEU A 428 3.62 -8.67 -16.16
C LEU A 428 4.74 -8.17 -15.23
N MET A 429 5.26 -6.96 -15.48
CA MET A 429 6.25 -6.36 -14.58
C MET A 429 5.70 -6.15 -13.18
N ALA A 430 4.44 -5.72 -13.07
CA ALA A 430 3.80 -5.52 -11.79
C ALA A 430 3.64 -6.84 -11.02
N GLU A 431 3.30 -7.92 -11.71
CA GLU A 431 3.13 -9.23 -11.08
C GLU A 431 4.49 -9.86 -10.71
N PHE A 432 5.51 -9.70 -11.55
CA PHE A 432 6.86 -10.13 -11.23
C PHE A 432 7.41 -9.45 -9.97
N ASN A 433 7.24 -8.13 -9.88
CA ASN A 433 7.57 -7.38 -8.67
C ASN A 433 6.78 -7.87 -7.45
N ARG A 434 5.48 -8.18 -7.59
CA ARG A 434 4.69 -8.74 -6.49
C ARG A 434 5.25 -10.07 -6.00
N LYS A 435 5.60 -10.95 -6.95
CA LYS A 435 6.06 -12.31 -6.69
C LYS A 435 7.42 -12.35 -5.98
N TYR A 436 8.36 -11.52 -6.41
CA TYR A 436 9.73 -11.53 -5.89
C TYR A 436 10.05 -10.40 -4.89
N GLY A 437 9.23 -9.35 -4.84
CA GLY A 437 9.38 -8.19 -3.94
C GLY A 437 8.26 -8.04 -2.90
N GLY A 438 7.18 -8.84 -2.98
CA GLY A 438 6.00 -8.69 -2.14
C GLY A 438 5.02 -7.62 -2.64
N HIS A 439 3.87 -7.44 -1.96
CA HIS A 439 2.75 -6.63 -2.46
C HIS A 439 3.14 -5.22 -2.96
N ILE A 440 3.97 -4.52 -2.18
CA ILE A 440 4.43 -3.16 -2.49
C ILE A 440 5.92 -3.07 -2.85
N GLY A 441 6.63 -4.20 -2.93
CA GLY A 441 8.08 -4.19 -3.17
C GLY A 441 8.45 -4.46 -4.62
N PHE A 442 9.76 -4.46 -4.87
CA PHE A 442 10.36 -4.65 -6.19
C PHE A 442 11.22 -5.91 -6.19
N ALA A 443 11.22 -6.63 -7.31
CA ALA A 443 12.17 -7.70 -7.54
C ALA A 443 13.60 -7.14 -7.58
N SER A 444 14.57 -7.91 -7.09
CA SER A 444 15.98 -7.54 -7.13
C SER A 444 16.52 -7.50 -8.56
N GLN A 445 17.60 -6.75 -8.80
CA GLN A 445 18.25 -6.71 -10.11
C GLN A 445 18.68 -8.10 -10.61
N ALA A 446 19.05 -8.98 -9.68
CA ALA A 446 19.42 -10.35 -9.98
C ALA A 446 18.26 -11.14 -10.61
N HIS A 447 17.03 -10.96 -10.12
CA HIS A 447 15.86 -11.60 -10.70
C HIS A 447 15.53 -11.07 -12.11
N TRP A 448 15.73 -9.77 -12.34
CA TRP A 448 15.49 -9.15 -13.66
C TRP A 448 16.53 -9.53 -14.71
N LYS A 449 17.80 -9.71 -14.31
CA LYS A 449 18.89 -10.14 -15.20
C LYS A 449 19.00 -11.67 -15.32
N GLY A 450 18.32 -12.41 -14.45
CA GLY A 450 18.33 -13.86 -14.39
C GLY A 450 17.42 -14.52 -15.43
N LYS A 451 17.37 -15.86 -15.39
CA LYS A 451 16.52 -16.68 -16.28
C LYS A 451 15.05 -16.63 -15.89
N GLU A 452 14.76 -16.17 -14.67
CA GLU A 452 13.43 -16.11 -14.08
C GLU A 452 12.51 -15.14 -14.82
N TRP A 453 13.02 -14.00 -15.31
CA TRP A 453 12.20 -13.04 -16.05
C TRP A 453 11.74 -13.57 -17.41
N PRO A 454 12.63 -14.10 -18.29
CA PRO A 454 12.19 -14.72 -19.54
C PRO A 454 11.20 -15.87 -19.36
N GLU A 455 11.46 -16.76 -18.40
CA GLU A 455 10.56 -17.88 -18.10
C GLU A 455 9.21 -17.40 -17.56
N PHE A 456 9.22 -16.34 -16.74
CA PHE A 456 8.00 -15.73 -16.25
C PHE A 456 7.17 -15.15 -17.40
N VAL A 457 7.76 -14.35 -18.30
CA VAL A 457 7.06 -13.77 -19.45
C VAL A 457 6.47 -14.86 -20.35
N LYS A 458 7.24 -15.90 -20.66
CA LYS A 458 6.81 -17.03 -21.51
C LYS A 458 5.53 -17.71 -20.99
N ASN A 459 5.38 -17.82 -19.67
CA ASN A 459 4.23 -18.48 -19.05
C ASN A 459 3.07 -17.50 -18.76
N TYR A 460 3.37 -16.28 -18.35
CA TYR A 460 2.37 -15.33 -17.86
C TYR A 460 1.75 -14.48 -18.98
N ALA A 461 2.47 -14.22 -20.08
CA ALA A 461 1.90 -13.46 -21.20
C ALA A 461 0.72 -14.20 -21.85
N PRO A 462 0.81 -15.50 -22.20
CA PRO A 462 -0.36 -16.24 -22.70
C PRO A 462 -1.49 -16.34 -21.68
N TRP A 463 -1.16 -16.39 -20.38
CA TRP A 463 -2.18 -16.39 -19.33
C TRP A 463 -2.96 -15.07 -19.27
N TRP A 464 -2.31 -13.92 -19.46
CA TRP A 464 -2.98 -12.63 -19.53
C TRP A 464 -4.05 -12.60 -20.63
N ALA A 465 -3.71 -13.12 -21.82
CA ALA A 465 -4.64 -13.17 -22.95
C ALA A 465 -5.76 -14.19 -22.70
N SER A 466 -5.42 -15.43 -22.38
CA SER A 466 -6.41 -16.50 -22.14
C SER A 466 -7.37 -16.15 -21.01
N HIS A 467 -6.90 -15.57 -19.90
CA HIS A 467 -7.78 -15.07 -18.84
C HIS A 467 -8.81 -14.06 -19.39
N THR A 468 -8.35 -13.06 -20.12
CA THR A 468 -9.23 -12.02 -20.69
C THR A 468 -10.24 -12.64 -21.67
N LEU A 469 -9.77 -13.52 -22.55
CA LEU A 469 -10.61 -14.21 -23.54
C LEU A 469 -11.63 -15.14 -22.88
N ASP A 470 -11.27 -15.87 -21.83
CA ASP A 470 -12.18 -16.73 -21.08
C ASP A 470 -13.32 -15.93 -20.45
N TRP A 471 -13.01 -14.80 -19.80
CA TRP A 471 -14.04 -13.95 -19.20
C TRP A 471 -14.95 -13.30 -20.24
N LEU A 472 -14.42 -12.95 -21.42
CA LEU A 472 -15.25 -12.53 -22.54
C LEU A 472 -16.14 -13.71 -23.00
N ASN A 473 -15.57 -14.89 -23.21
CA ASN A 473 -16.27 -16.04 -23.80
C ASN A 473 -17.35 -16.65 -22.91
N TYR A 474 -17.08 -16.79 -21.61
CA TYR A 474 -17.97 -17.50 -20.68
C TYR A 474 -18.72 -16.57 -19.72
N GLY A 475 -18.35 -15.29 -19.65
CA GLY A 475 -19.05 -14.31 -18.82
C GLY A 475 -20.44 -14.00 -19.39
N LYS A 476 -21.47 -14.08 -18.54
CA LYS A 476 -22.86 -13.80 -18.93
C LYS A 476 -23.07 -12.33 -19.28
N VAL A 477 -22.68 -11.44 -18.37
CA VAL A 477 -22.74 -9.98 -18.53
C VAL A 477 -21.39 -9.40 -18.11
N VAL A 478 -20.66 -8.81 -19.05
CA VAL A 478 -19.27 -8.36 -18.84
C VAL A 478 -19.15 -6.86 -19.08
N HIS A 479 -18.76 -6.12 -18.05
CA HIS A 479 -18.37 -4.71 -18.12
C HIS A 479 -16.85 -4.62 -18.19
N VAL A 480 -16.32 -4.28 -19.37
CA VAL A 480 -14.87 -4.17 -19.60
C VAL A 480 -14.38 -2.80 -19.15
N VAL A 481 -13.34 -2.79 -18.33
CA VAL A 481 -12.68 -1.56 -17.84
C VAL A 481 -11.19 -1.66 -18.10
N HIS A 482 -10.61 -0.63 -18.70
CA HIS A 482 -9.16 -0.55 -18.91
C HIS A 482 -8.50 0.24 -17.79
N PHE A 483 -7.49 -0.33 -17.14
CA PHE A 483 -6.74 0.30 -16.05
C PHE A 483 -6.19 1.68 -16.44
N GLU A 484 -5.72 1.82 -17.67
CA GLU A 484 -5.20 3.07 -18.24
C GLU A 484 -6.30 4.12 -18.39
N ASN A 485 -7.53 3.73 -18.72
CA ASN A 485 -8.67 4.64 -18.74
C ASN A 485 -9.05 5.11 -17.33
N VAL A 486 -9.06 4.22 -16.33
CA VAL A 486 -9.30 4.60 -14.92
C VAL A 486 -8.23 5.57 -14.41
N LYS A 487 -7.00 5.44 -14.90
CA LYS A 487 -5.92 6.38 -14.57
C LYS A 487 -6.10 7.75 -15.21
N ARG A 488 -6.66 7.81 -16.43
CA ARG A 488 -6.85 9.05 -17.19
C ARG A 488 -8.11 9.80 -16.78
N ASP A 489 -9.20 9.07 -16.60
CA ASP A 489 -10.52 9.58 -16.24
C ASP A 489 -11.10 8.70 -15.13
N LEU A 490 -10.69 8.97 -13.89
CA LEU A 490 -11.10 8.18 -12.74
C LEU A 490 -12.59 8.32 -12.48
N PHE A 491 -13.11 9.54 -12.56
CA PHE A 491 -14.49 9.87 -12.19
C PHE A 491 -15.49 9.13 -13.07
N SER A 492 -15.40 9.25 -14.40
CA SER A 492 -16.39 8.64 -15.29
C SER A 492 -16.29 7.12 -15.30
N GLN A 493 -15.08 6.57 -15.27
CA GLN A 493 -14.88 5.12 -15.25
C GLN A 493 -15.43 4.50 -13.96
N LEU A 494 -15.17 5.14 -12.80
CA LEU A 494 -15.67 4.66 -11.52
C LEU A 494 -17.20 4.83 -11.41
N LYS A 495 -17.75 5.94 -11.93
CA LYS A 495 -19.21 6.13 -12.06
C LYS A 495 -19.85 4.98 -12.85
N GLY A 496 -19.29 4.61 -14.00
CA GLY A 496 -19.74 3.48 -14.81
C GLY A 496 -19.69 2.14 -14.07
N MET A 497 -18.61 1.89 -13.32
CA MET A 497 -18.49 0.69 -12.48
C MET A 497 -19.55 0.64 -11.37
N VAL A 498 -19.82 1.76 -10.68
CA VAL A 498 -20.83 1.84 -9.61
C VAL A 498 -22.24 1.61 -10.18
N GLN A 499 -22.55 2.20 -11.33
CA GLN A 499 -23.82 1.98 -12.02
C GLN A 499 -23.99 0.52 -12.44
N PHE A 500 -22.93 -0.10 -12.97
CA PHE A 500 -22.94 -1.52 -13.33
C PHE A 500 -23.18 -2.44 -12.13
N LEU A 501 -22.67 -2.07 -10.95
CA LEU A 501 -22.93 -2.78 -9.70
C LEU A 501 -24.37 -2.60 -9.17
N GLY A 502 -25.22 -1.83 -9.88
CA GLY A 502 -26.61 -1.61 -9.52
C GLY A 502 -26.79 -0.68 -8.31
N LEU A 503 -25.80 0.15 -8.01
CA LEU A 503 -25.82 1.07 -6.87
C LEU A 503 -26.08 2.52 -7.31
N LYS A 504 -26.69 3.31 -6.41
CA LYS A 504 -26.86 4.74 -6.61
C LYS A 504 -25.49 5.43 -6.58
N VAL A 505 -25.19 6.20 -7.61
CA VAL A 505 -23.98 7.02 -7.67
C VAL A 505 -24.11 8.19 -6.71
N SER A 506 -23.09 8.39 -5.87
CA SER A 506 -22.89 9.61 -5.08
C SER A 506 -21.70 10.37 -5.65
N GLU A 507 -21.97 11.53 -6.27
CA GLU A 507 -20.91 12.34 -6.87
C GLU A 507 -19.96 12.90 -5.80
N ASP A 508 -20.46 13.26 -4.63
CA ASP A 508 -19.63 13.68 -3.49
C ASP A 508 -18.61 12.60 -3.08
N ARG A 509 -19.02 11.33 -3.05
CA ARG A 509 -18.08 10.23 -2.77
C ARG A 509 -17.07 10.05 -3.89
N LEU A 510 -17.49 10.13 -5.16
CA LEU A 510 -16.58 10.02 -6.31
C LEU A 510 -15.52 11.12 -6.30
N LEU A 511 -15.92 12.36 -6.00
CA LEU A 511 -15.01 13.51 -5.84
C LEU A 511 -14.03 13.31 -4.67
N CYS A 512 -14.51 12.78 -3.54
CA CYS A 512 -13.65 12.41 -2.41
C CYS A 512 -12.61 11.32 -2.80
N VAL A 513 -13.01 10.34 -3.63
CA VAL A 513 -12.11 9.25 -4.06
C VAL A 513 -10.88 9.79 -4.78
N GLU A 514 -10.99 10.88 -5.55
CA GLU A 514 -9.86 11.43 -6.29
C GLU A 514 -8.71 11.90 -5.39
N GLY A 515 -9.06 12.52 -4.25
CA GLY A 515 -8.09 12.93 -3.24
C GLY A 515 -7.46 11.75 -2.50
N GLN A 516 -8.09 10.58 -2.53
CA GLN A 516 -7.69 9.37 -1.79
C GLN A 516 -7.35 8.16 -2.66
N LYS A 517 -7.19 8.37 -3.97
CA LYS A 517 -7.13 7.30 -4.97
C LYS A 517 -5.94 6.35 -4.78
N ASP A 518 -4.82 6.80 -4.26
CA ASP A 518 -3.58 6.00 -4.21
C ASP A 518 -3.58 4.93 -3.10
N GLY A 519 -4.27 5.20 -1.97
CA GLY A 519 -4.35 4.30 -0.82
C GLY A 519 -2.99 3.78 -0.32
N ASN A 520 -2.98 2.62 0.35
CA ASN A 520 -1.77 1.98 0.91
C ASN A 520 -1.17 0.87 0.02
N PHE A 521 -1.49 0.90 -1.28
CA PHE A 521 -1.30 -0.24 -2.20
C PHE A 521 -0.58 0.11 -3.50
N LYS A 522 -0.28 1.39 -3.72
CA LYS A 522 0.57 1.84 -4.81
C LYS A 522 2.03 1.47 -4.51
N ARG A 523 2.72 0.93 -5.52
CA ARG A 523 4.18 0.83 -5.48
C ARG A 523 4.76 2.16 -5.86
N SER A 524 5.82 2.55 -5.18
CA SER A 524 6.43 3.83 -5.44
C SER A 524 7.01 3.95 -6.85
N GLY A 525 6.94 5.15 -7.42
CA GLY A 525 7.37 5.39 -8.80
C GLY A 525 8.90 5.45 -8.97
N LEU A 526 9.68 5.44 -7.88
CA LEU A 526 11.11 5.73 -7.94
C LEU A 526 11.94 4.57 -8.48
N ARG A 527 11.52 3.31 -8.29
CA ARG A 527 12.17 2.14 -8.90
C ARG A 527 11.54 1.81 -10.25
N LYS A 528 11.90 2.59 -11.27
CA LYS A 528 11.74 2.15 -12.66
C LYS A 528 13.01 1.42 -13.05
N LEU A 529 12.89 0.31 -13.77
CA LEU A 529 14.05 -0.30 -14.40
C LEU A 529 14.65 0.72 -15.36
N GLU A 530 15.96 0.95 -15.26
CA GLU A 530 16.72 1.85 -16.13
C GLU A 530 16.82 1.32 -17.57
N TYR A 531 16.50 0.05 -17.76
CA TYR A 531 16.51 -0.62 -19.04
C TYR A 531 15.18 -1.33 -19.28
N ASP A 532 14.88 -1.54 -20.55
CA ASP A 532 13.75 -2.35 -20.97
C ASP A 532 14.05 -3.84 -20.76
N PRO A 533 13.31 -4.55 -19.87
CA PRO A 533 13.58 -5.94 -19.61
C PRO A 533 13.05 -6.88 -20.71
N TYR A 534 12.31 -6.36 -21.70
CA TYR A 534 11.69 -7.18 -22.74
C TYR A 534 12.60 -7.35 -23.96
N THR A 535 12.88 -8.60 -24.33
CA THR A 535 13.57 -8.90 -25.58
C THR A 535 12.64 -8.69 -26.79
N PRO A 536 13.18 -8.50 -28.01
CA PRO A 536 12.36 -8.39 -29.23
C PRO A 536 11.41 -9.58 -29.43
N GLU A 537 11.86 -10.80 -29.11
CA GLU A 537 11.02 -12.01 -29.17
C GLU A 537 9.84 -11.95 -28.20
N MET A 538 10.09 -11.54 -26.94
CA MET A 538 9.02 -11.36 -25.96
C MET A 538 8.01 -10.31 -26.44
N ARG A 539 8.50 -9.21 -27.01
CA ARG A 539 7.65 -8.14 -27.55
C ARG A 539 6.77 -8.65 -28.68
N ALA A 540 7.34 -9.39 -29.64
CA ALA A 540 6.59 -9.98 -30.74
C ALA A 540 5.43 -10.86 -30.23
N ASN A 541 5.72 -11.76 -29.28
CA ASN A 541 4.71 -12.62 -28.66
C ASN A 541 3.63 -11.81 -27.92
N ILE A 542 4.02 -10.87 -27.04
CA ILE A 542 3.07 -10.04 -26.30
C ILE A 542 2.19 -9.22 -27.24
N ASN A 543 2.76 -8.67 -28.32
CA ASN A 543 2.03 -7.89 -29.32
C ASN A 543 0.98 -8.72 -30.07
N GLU A 544 1.30 -9.97 -30.42
CA GLU A 544 0.33 -10.89 -31.04
C GLU A 544 -0.86 -11.18 -30.09
N LEU A 545 -0.57 -11.40 -28.82
CA LEU A 545 -1.59 -11.58 -27.79
C LEU A 545 -2.47 -10.33 -27.60
N ILE A 546 -1.88 -9.13 -27.63
CA ILE A 546 -2.63 -7.87 -27.58
C ILE A 546 -3.58 -7.76 -28.76
N ARG A 547 -3.11 -8.01 -29.99
CA ARG A 547 -3.94 -7.98 -31.21
C ARG A 547 -5.08 -8.98 -31.14
N THR A 548 -4.83 -10.16 -30.57
CA THR A 548 -5.84 -11.21 -30.40
C THR A 548 -6.97 -10.73 -29.47
N VAL A 549 -6.61 -10.15 -28.32
CA VAL A 549 -7.57 -9.59 -27.37
C VAL A 549 -8.34 -8.40 -27.99
N ASP A 550 -7.64 -7.51 -28.69
CA ASP A 550 -8.25 -6.36 -29.38
C ASP A 550 -9.29 -6.80 -30.42
N ALA A 551 -8.94 -7.79 -31.26
CA ALA A 551 -9.85 -8.32 -32.27
C ALA A 551 -11.13 -8.88 -31.66
N VAL A 552 -11.03 -9.59 -30.53
CA VAL A 552 -12.21 -10.16 -29.83
C VAL A 552 -13.05 -9.06 -29.18
N LEU A 553 -12.44 -8.04 -28.59
CA LEU A 553 -13.15 -6.89 -28.04
C LEU A 553 -13.93 -6.15 -29.14
N ARG A 554 -13.27 -5.85 -30.26
CA ARG A 554 -13.90 -5.18 -31.41
C ARG A 554 -15.03 -6.01 -32.02
N LYS A 555 -14.85 -7.33 -32.14
CA LYS A 555 -15.89 -8.25 -32.63
C LYS A 555 -17.16 -8.23 -31.75
N ARG A 556 -17.04 -7.80 -30.49
CA ARG A 556 -18.14 -7.65 -29.54
C ARG A 556 -18.67 -6.22 -29.44
N ASN A 557 -18.36 -5.37 -30.43
CA ASN A 557 -18.73 -3.95 -30.46
C ASN A 557 -18.22 -3.15 -29.24
N MET A 558 -17.07 -3.54 -28.69
CA MET A 558 -16.37 -2.77 -27.64
C MET A 558 -15.28 -1.90 -28.27
N SER A 559 -14.76 -0.91 -27.54
CA SER A 559 -13.78 0.07 -28.02
C SER A 559 -12.42 -0.51 -28.47
N GLY A 560 -12.18 -1.80 -28.24
CA GLY A 560 -10.86 -2.41 -28.38
C GLY A 560 -9.95 -2.05 -27.21
N VAL A 561 -8.67 -2.44 -27.31
CA VAL A 561 -7.66 -2.04 -26.34
C VAL A 561 -7.22 -0.59 -26.58
N PRO A 562 -6.87 0.18 -25.53
CA PRO A 562 -6.30 1.51 -25.68
C PRO A 562 -5.04 1.54 -26.56
N GLU A 563 -4.82 2.64 -27.28
CA GLU A 563 -3.67 2.80 -28.19
C GLU A 563 -2.31 2.58 -27.51
N ASP A 564 -2.20 2.96 -26.24
CA ASP A 564 -0.99 2.80 -25.44
C ASP A 564 -0.70 1.33 -25.04
N TYR A 565 -1.52 0.38 -25.49
CA TYR A 565 -1.24 -1.05 -25.43
C TYR A 565 -0.47 -1.52 -26.66
N MET A 566 -0.69 -0.87 -27.80
CA MET A 566 -0.06 -1.24 -29.05
C MET A 566 1.41 -0.77 -29.04
N PRO A 567 2.32 -1.58 -29.60
CA PRO A 567 3.72 -1.16 -29.76
C PRO A 567 3.78 0.10 -30.64
N ARG A 568 4.59 1.08 -30.22
CA ARG A 568 5.04 2.15 -31.12
C ARG A 568 6.18 1.65 -31.99
#